data_AF-A0A5F9CMQ1-F1
#
_entry.id   AF-A0A5F9CMQ1-F1
#
_cell.length_a   1.000
_cell.length_b   1.000
_cell.length_c   1.000
_cell.angle_alpha   90.00
_cell.angle_beta   90.00
_cell.angle_gamma   90.00
#
_symmetry.space_group_name_H-M   'P 1'
#
loop_
_entity.id
_entity.type
_entity.pdbx_description
1 polymer ?
#
loop_
_entity_poly.entity_id
_entity_poly.type
_entity_poly.pdbx_seq_one_letter_code
_entity_poly.pdbx_strand_id
1 'polypeptide(L)' 'MVGLLKEASDLLGLAVCFSPHVRLRILNRKVLDVLEQMPKNAAYRKYTEEFTNEKLISQFLVLIL' A
#
# COMPACT_ATOMS: atom_id res chain seq x y z
N MET A 1 -11.34 -8.23 -11.14
CA MET A 1 -11.84 -7.36 -12.25
C MET A 1 -10.70 -6.59 -12.95
N VAL A 2 -10.51 -6.73 -14.28
CA VAL A 2 -9.67 -5.77 -15.05
C VAL A 2 -10.49 -4.50 -15.27
N GLY A 3 -10.53 -3.66 -14.25
CA GLY A 3 -11.16 -2.35 -14.32
C GLY A 3 -10.42 -1.46 -15.31
N LEU A 4 -11.19 -0.63 -16.03
CA LEU A 4 -10.76 0.45 -16.91
C LEU A 4 -9.41 1.04 -16.47
N LEU A 5 -8.37 0.90 -17.31
CA LEU A 5 -7.10 1.57 -17.08
C LEU A 5 -7.33 3.08 -17.13
N LYS A 6 -6.96 3.78 -16.06
CA LYS A 6 -7.05 5.25 -16.01
C LYS A 6 -5.92 5.81 -16.89
N GLU A 7 -6.25 6.56 -17.94
CA GLU A 7 -5.27 7.06 -18.91
C GLU A 7 -4.41 8.20 -18.36
N ALA A 8 -4.98 9.06 -17.52
CA ALA A 8 -4.27 10.16 -16.87
C ALA A 8 -4.81 10.38 -15.46
N SER A 9 -3.95 10.84 -14.55
CA SER A 9 -4.43 11.38 -13.28
C SER A 9 -4.85 12.82 -13.52
N ASP A 10 -5.93 13.25 -12.85
CA ASP A 10 -6.43 14.62 -12.94
C ASP A 10 -5.55 15.61 -12.13
N LEU A 11 -4.37 15.15 -11.69
CA LEU A 11 -3.44 15.88 -10.86
C LEU A 11 -2.14 16.10 -11.62
N LEU A 12 -1.78 17.38 -11.82
CA LEU A 12 -0.55 17.75 -12.52
C LEU A 12 0.67 17.14 -11.81
N GLY A 13 1.54 16.50 -12.58
CA GLY A 13 2.78 15.88 -12.08
C GLY A 13 2.61 14.49 -11.45
N LEU A 14 1.39 13.94 -11.36
CA LEU A 14 1.17 12.58 -10.88
C LEU A 14 0.94 11.62 -12.06
N ALA A 15 1.97 10.84 -12.40
CA ALA A 15 1.87 9.83 -13.44
C ALA A 15 0.99 8.65 -12.98
N VAL A 16 0.22 8.08 -13.91
CA VAL A 16 -0.55 6.85 -13.64
C VAL A 16 0.42 5.66 -13.56
N CYS A 17 0.25 4.84 -12.53
CA CYS A 17 0.99 3.58 -12.39
C CYS A 17 0.23 2.43 -13.07
N PHE A 18 0.88 1.72 -13.99
CA PHE A 18 0.30 0.57 -14.70
C PHE A 18 -0.03 -0.64 -13.81
N SER A 19 0.79 -0.90 -12.77
CA SER A 19 0.58 -2.02 -11.84
C SER A 19 0.55 -1.53 -10.39
N PRO A 20 -0.51 -0.80 -9.98
CA PRO A 20 -0.56 -0.13 -8.69
C PRO A 20 -0.54 -1.14 -7.53
N HIS A 21 -1.22 -2.28 -7.65
CA HIS A 21 -1.26 -3.30 -6.60
C HIS A 21 0.12 -3.92 -6.32
N VAL A 22 0.89 -4.24 -7.38
CA VAL A 22 2.24 -4.79 -7.22
C VAL A 22 3.15 -3.77 -6.55
N ARG A 23 3.11 -2.52 -7.02
CA ARG A 23 3.94 -1.44 -6.47
C ARG A 23 3.58 -1.13 -5.02
N LEU A 24 2.30 -1.10 -4.68
CA LEU A 24 1.81 -0.87 -3.32
C LEU A 24 2.18 -2.00 -2.37
N ARG A 25 2.10 -3.26 -2.82
CA ARG A 25 2.54 -4.41 -2.00
C ARG A 25 4.02 -4.32 -1.65
N ILE A 26 4.86 -3.97 -2.62
CA ILE A 26 6.31 -3.78 -2.39
C ILE A 26 6.55 -2.63 -1.41
N LEU A 27 5.85 -1.51 -1.58
CA LEU A 27 6.01 -0.34 -0.71
C LEU A 27 5.60 -0.65 0.74
N ASN A 28 4.41 -1.23 0.93
CA ASN A 28 3.92 -1.59 2.26
C ASN A 28 4.83 -2.59 2.97
N ARG A 29 5.43 -3.53 2.25
CA ARG A 29 6.44 -4.43 2.82
C ARG A 29 7.68 -3.67 3.30
N LYS A 30 8.21 -2.75 2.49
CA LYS A 30 9.34 -1.90 2.90
C LYS A 30 9.01 -1.05 4.12
N VAL A 31 7.79 -0.56 4.24
CA VAL A 31 7.34 0.18 5.43
C VAL A 31 7.39 -0.72 6.66
N LEU A 32 6.85 -1.95 6.59
CA LEU A 32 6.93 -2.92 7.68
C LEU A 32 8.38 -3.25 8.05
N ASP A 33 9.26 -3.47 7.07
CA ASP A 33 10.69 -3.76 7.30
C ASP A 33 11.41 -2.61 8.06
N VAL A 34 10.99 -1.36 7.83
CA VAL A 34 11.52 -0.19 8.57
C VAL A 34 10.90 -0.09 9.96
N LEU A 35 9.58 -0.34 10.09
CA LEU A 35 8.88 -0.33 11.38
C LEU A 35 9.40 -1.41 12.33
N GLU A 36 9.89 -2.54 11.81
CA GLU A 36 10.50 -3.60 12.61
C GLU A 36 11.70 -3.12 13.44
N GLN A 37 12.44 -2.13 12.92
CA GLN A 37 13.60 -1.53 13.58
C GLN A 37 13.22 -0.55 14.70
N MET A 38 11.96 -0.11 14.77
CA MET A 38 11.47 0.83 15.79
C MET A 38 11.11 0.09 17.09
N PRO A 39 11.20 0.71 18.27
CA PRO A 39 10.75 0.09 19.52
C PRO A 39 9.27 -0.34 19.47
N LYS A 40 8.94 -1.54 19.96
CA LYS A 40 7.56 -2.10 19.95
C LYS A 40 6.54 -1.25 20.73
N ASN A 41 6.99 -0.49 21.71
CA ASN A 41 6.16 0.38 22.54
C ASN A 41 5.92 1.76 21.91
N ALA A 42 6.57 2.08 20.78
CA ALA A 42 6.33 3.33 20.08
C ALA A 42 4.90 3.34 19.52
N ALA A 43 4.09 4.31 19.95
CA ALA A 43 2.72 4.46 19.48
C ALA A 43 2.64 4.54 17.95
N TYR A 44 3.58 5.26 17.33
CA TYR A 44 3.69 5.36 15.88
C TYR A 44 3.85 4.00 15.19
N ARG A 45 4.70 3.11 15.72
CA ARG A 45 4.90 1.77 15.17
C ARG A 45 3.59 0.97 15.21
N LYS A 46 2.93 0.95 16.38
CA LYS A 46 1.67 0.20 16.58
C LYS A 46 0.59 0.60 15.57
N TYR A 47 0.30 1.90 15.47
CA TYR A 47 -0.75 2.39 14.57
C TYR A 47 -0.38 2.25 13.08
N THR A 48 0.90 2.45 12.74
CA THR A 48 1.34 2.33 11.34
C THR A 48 1.34 0.87 10.88
N GLU A 49 1.72 -0.08 11.74
CA GLU A 49 1.64 -1.51 11.44
C GLU A 49 0.19 -1.96 11.22
N GLU A 50 -0.74 -1.55 12.09
CA GLU A 50 -2.17 -1.85 11.98
C GLU A 50 -2.75 -1.35 10.64
N PHE A 51 -2.57 -0.06 10.35
CA PHE A 51 -3.03 0.55 9.10
C PHE A 51 -2.42 -0.10 7.85
N THR A 52 -1.13 -0.40 7.88
CA THR A 52 -0.43 -1.01 6.74
C THR A 52 -0.92 -2.43 6.49
N ASN A 53 -1.16 -3.20 7.55
CA ASN A 53 -1.69 -4.56 7.46
C ASN A 53 -3.13 -4.58 6.94
N GLU A 54 -4.00 -3.69 7.42
CA GLU A 54 -5.36 -3.54 6.88
C GLU A 54 -5.33 -3.23 5.37
N LYS A 55 -4.44 -2.33 4.94
CA LYS A 55 -4.33 -1.98 3.53
C LYS A 55 -3.85 -3.14 2.67
N LEU A 56 -2.93 -3.95 3.18
CA LEU A 56 -2.48 -5.17 2.50
C LEU A 56 -3.62 -6.19 2.37
N ILE A 57 -4.36 -6.47 3.44
CA ILE A 57 -5.50 -7.41 3.43
C ILE A 57 -6.57 -6.95 2.45
N SER A 58 -6.94 -5.67 2.49
CA SER A 58 -7.92 -5.08 1.58
C SER A 58 -7.51 -5.25 0.11
N GLN A 59 -6.23 -5.07 -0.22
CA GLN A 59 -5.72 -5.30 -1.59
C GLN A 59 -5.76 -6.77 -1.99
N PHE A 60 -5.47 -7.69 -1.07
CA PHE A 60 -5.56 -9.13 -1.35
C PHE A 60 -7.00 -9.55 -1.66
N LEU A 61 -7.98 -9.01 -0.92
CA LEU A 61 -9.39 -9.32 -1.14
C LEU A 61 -9.87 -8.86 -2.53
N VAL A 62 -9.44 -7.69 -2.99
CA VAL A 62 -9.77 -7.17 -4.34
C VAL A 62 -9.13 -7.99 -5.47
N LEU A 63 -8.03 -8.70 -5.22
CA LEU A 63 -7.37 -9.52 -6.24
C LEU A 63 -8.03 -10.91 -6.40
N ILE A 64 -8.73 -11.40 -5.38
CA ILE A 64 -9.40 -12.71 -5.37
C ILE A 64 -10.83 -12.61 -5.96
N LEU A 65 -11.38 -11.40 -6.08
CA LEU A 65 -12.72 -11.08 -6.64
C LEU A 65 -12.64 -10.57 -8.11
#